data_AF-A0A6B3CQ53-F1
#
_entry.id   AF-A0A6B3CQ53-F1
#
_cell.length_a   1.000
_cell.length_b   1.000
_cell.length_c   1.000
_cell.angle_alpha   90.00
_cell.angle_beta   90.00
_cell.angle_gamma   90.00
#
_symmetry.space_group_name_H-M   'P 1'
#
loop_
_entity.id
_entity.type
_entity.pdbx_description
1 polymer ?
#
loop_
_entity_poly.entity_id
_entity_poly.type
_entity_poly.pdbx_seq_one_letter_code
_entity_poly.pdbx_strand_id
1 'polypeptide(L)' 'GWQAALPAFTGAGWTVPRPRPAFAHGAQVTLGAPDGPDLSLFGCFHVSQRNTFTGRLTPEMLREVLRTAAGTAGLRTR' A
#
# COMPACT_ATOMS: atom_id res chain seq x y z
N GLY A 1 -4.53 -7.37 -7.64
CA GLY A 1 -3.90 -6.04 -7.77
C GLY A 1 -4.73 -4.98 -7.07
N TRP A 2 -4.25 -3.74 -6.95
CA TRP A 2 -4.85 -2.67 -6.14
C TRP A 2 -6.38 -2.56 -6.21
N GLN A 3 -6.96 -2.39 -7.41
CA GLN A 3 -8.41 -2.24 -7.56
C GLN A 3 -9.21 -3.49 -7.16
N ALA A 4 -8.62 -4.68 -7.26
CA ALA A 4 -9.26 -5.93 -6.84
C ALA A 4 -9.13 -6.18 -5.33
N ALA A 5 -8.15 -5.57 -4.65
CA ALA A 5 -7.97 -5.70 -3.21
C ALA A 5 -8.97 -4.83 -2.43
N LEU A 6 -9.33 -3.64 -2.94
CA LEU A 6 -10.24 -2.73 -2.24
C LEU A 6 -11.61 -3.34 -1.92
N PRO A 7 -12.30 -4.05 -2.84
CA PRO A 7 -13.54 -4.77 -2.51
C PRO A 7 -13.35 -5.85 -1.44
N ALA A 8 -12.20 -6.53 -1.41
CA ALA A 8 -11.93 -7.54 -0.38
C ALA A 8 -11.80 -6.90 1.01
N PHE A 9 -11.16 -5.73 1.11
CA PHE A 9 -11.14 -4.96 2.36
C PHE A 9 -12.53 -4.52 2.81
N THR A 10 -13.37 -4.03 1.90
CA THR A 10 -14.77 -3.71 2.20
C THR A 10 -15.55 -4.94 2.66
N GLY A 11 -15.37 -6.08 2.00
CA GLY A 11 -16.02 -7.35 2.41
C GLY A 11 -15.54 -7.86 3.78
N ALA A 12 -14.33 -7.49 4.19
CA ALA A 12 -13.79 -7.77 5.52
C ALA A 12 -14.15 -6.70 6.58
N GLY A 13 -15.04 -5.76 6.26
CA GLY A 13 -15.54 -4.75 7.20
C GLY A 13 -14.74 -3.45 7.27
N TRP A 14 -13.64 -3.31 6.50
CA TRP A 14 -12.86 -2.07 6.48
C TRP A 14 -13.54 -0.98 5.64
N THR A 15 -13.50 0.25 6.13
CA THR A 15 -14.03 1.41 5.41
C THR A 15 -13.02 1.89 4.37
N VAL A 16 -13.34 1.68 3.09
CA VAL A 16 -12.54 2.18 1.96
C VAL A 16 -13.06 3.56 1.53
N PRO A 17 -12.19 4.59 1.41
CA PRO A 17 -12.59 5.93 0.99
C PRO A 17 -13.30 5.96 -0.37
N ARG A 18 -14.21 6.92 -0.53
CA ARG A 18 -14.89 7.22 -1.81
C ARG A 18 -14.52 8.64 -2.29
N PRO A 19 -14.12 8.84 -3.56
CA PRO A 19 -13.97 7.83 -4.61
C PRO A 19 -12.86 6.81 -4.31
N ARG A 20 -12.95 5.61 -4.90
CA ARG A 20 -11.96 4.55 -4.65
C ARG A 20 -10.57 5.07 -5.02
N PRO A 21 -9.58 4.92 -4.13
CA PRO A 21 -8.25 5.46 -4.39
C PRO A 21 -7.65 4.80 -5.63
N ALA A 22 -7.03 5.60 -6.47
CA ALA A 22 -6.27 5.11 -7.61
C ALA A 22 -4.96 4.49 -7.12
N PHE A 23 -4.40 3.57 -7.91
CA PHE A 23 -3.08 3.04 -7.64
C PHE A 23 -2.01 4.04 -8.04
N ALA A 24 -1.03 4.26 -7.16
CA ALA A 24 0.28 4.78 -7.49
C ALA A 24 1.33 4.09 -6.62
N HIS A 25 2.58 4.06 -7.09
CA HIS A 25 3.67 3.68 -6.21
C HIS A 25 3.83 4.72 -5.10
N GLY A 26 3.97 4.26 -3.86
CA GLY A 26 4.01 5.13 -2.68
C GLY A 26 2.66 5.70 -2.27
N ALA A 27 1.55 5.36 -2.94
CA ALA A 27 0.23 5.79 -2.50
C ALA A 27 -0.04 5.27 -1.07
N GLN A 28 -0.52 6.12 -0.18
CA GLN A 28 -0.90 5.77 1.18
C GLN A 28 -2.39 6.04 1.38
N VAL A 29 -3.10 5.06 1.91
CA VAL A 29 -4.54 5.14 2.19
C VAL A 29 -4.78 4.61 3.58
N THR A 30 -5.54 5.36 4.38
CA THR A 30 -6.04 4.86 5.66
C THR A 30 -7.39 4.20 5.43
N LEU A 31 -7.54 2.97 5.90
CA LEU A 31 -8.78 2.21 5.88
C LEU A 31 -9.33 2.13 7.29
N GLY A 32 -10.56 2.64 7.48
CA GLY A 32 -11.20 2.65 8.79
C GLY A 32 -11.47 1.24 9.29
N ALA A 33 -11.08 0.93 10.52
CA ALA A 33 -11.33 -0.38 11.11
C ALA A 33 -12.82 -0.59 11.42
N PRO A 34 -13.34 -1.82 11.29
CA PRO A 34 -14.66 -2.15 11.84
C PRO A 34 -14.63 -2.07 13.38
N ASP A 35 -13.58 -2.63 13.99
CA ASP A 35 -13.34 -2.61 15.43
C ASP A 35 -11.82 -2.55 15.68
N GLY A 36 -11.31 -1.42 16.18
CA GLY A 36 -9.88 -1.25 16.52
C GLY A 36 -9.17 -0.14 15.75
N PRO A 37 -7.82 -0.20 15.61
CA PRO A 37 -7.04 0.83 14.93
C PRO A 37 -7.13 0.71 13.41
N ASP A 38 -7.15 1.87 12.74
CA ASP A 38 -7.18 1.95 11.29
C ASP A 38 -5.97 1.27 10.63
N LEU A 39 -6.18 0.76 9.42
CA LEU A 39 -5.15 0.12 8.61
C LEU A 39 -4.55 1.12 7.62
N SER A 40 -3.23 1.33 7.70
CA SER A 40 -2.48 2.05 6.67
C SER A 40 -2.09 1.12 5.52
N LEU A 41 -2.70 1.32 4.36
CA LEU A 41 -2.43 0.60 3.11
C LEU A 41 -1.46 1.38 2.21
N PHE A 42 -0.39 0.72 1.76
CA PHE A 42 0.60 1.30 0.85
C PHE A 42 0.59 0.63 -0.53
N GLY A 43 0.62 1.45 -1.58
CA GLY A 43 0.74 1.01 -2.96
C GLY A 43 2.20 0.78 -3.35
N CYS A 44 2.53 -0.43 -3.82
CA CYS A 44 3.85 -0.74 -4.37
C CYS A 44 3.72 -1.39 -5.74
N PHE A 45 4.66 -1.09 -6.63
CA PHE A 45 4.73 -1.80 -7.90
C PHE A 45 5.18 -3.24 -7.61
N HIS A 46 4.63 -4.21 -8.32
CA HIS A 46 5.11 -5.58 -8.24
C HIS A 46 6.56 -5.66 -8.72
N VAL A 47 7.41 -6.41 -8.01
CA VAL A 47 8.80 -6.66 -8.42
C VAL A 47 8.76 -7.63 -9.60
N SER A 48 8.91 -7.12 -10.82
CA SER A 48 8.92 -7.89 -12.06
C SER A 48 9.99 -7.36 -13.00
N GLN A 49 10.51 -8.21 -13.90
CA GLN A 49 11.49 -7.78 -14.91
C GLN A 49 11.03 -6.55 -15.69
N ARG A 50 9.75 -6.51 -16.11
CA ARG A 50 9.19 -5.35 -16.81
C ARG A 50 9.36 -4.07 -15.99
N ASN A 51 9.05 -4.10 -14.68
CA ASN A 51 9.12 -2.90 -13.85
C ASN A 51 10.57 -2.53 -13.50
N THR A 52 11.43 -3.52 -13.24
CA THR A 52 12.82 -3.27 -12.83
C THR A 52 13.71 -2.90 -14.01
N PHE A 53 13.57 -3.53 -15.18
CA PHE A 53 14.40 -3.22 -16.36
C PHE A 53 14.02 -1.89 -17.01
N THR A 54 12.74 -1.49 -16.95
CA THR A 54 12.30 -0.19 -17.47
C THR A 54 12.50 0.96 -16.47
N GLY A 55 12.98 0.68 -15.26
CA GLY A 55 13.13 1.70 -14.20
C GLY A 55 11.81 2.17 -13.58
N ARG A 56 10.67 1.58 -13.95
CA ARG A 56 9.36 1.88 -13.34
C ARG A 56 9.30 1.54 -11.84
N LEU A 57 10.16 0.62 -11.40
CA LEU A 57 10.45 0.37 -9.99
C LEU A 57 11.95 0.21 -9.80
N THR A 58 12.55 1.06 -8.97
CA THR A 58 13.94 0.89 -8.52
C THR A 58 14.00 0.18 -7.16
N PRO A 59 15.13 -0.46 -6.82
CA PRO A 59 15.33 -1.00 -5.48
C PRO A 59 15.21 0.04 -4.36
N GLU A 60 15.56 1.30 -4.65
CA GLU A 60 15.48 2.39 -3.69
C GLU A 60 14.05 2.80 -3.39
N MET A 61 13.21 2.94 -4.43
CA MET A 61 11.77 3.17 -4.29
C MET A 61 11.08 2.07 -3.48
N LEU A 62 11.42 0.80 -3.74
CA LEU A 62 10.90 -0.33 -2.96
C LEU A 62 11.29 -0.22 -1.47
N ARG A 63 12.57 0.05 -1.19
CA ARG A 63 13.06 0.22 0.19
C ARG A 63 12.41 1.41 0.89
N GLU A 64 12.15 2.49 0.18
CA GLU A 64 11.48 3.68 0.73
C GLU A 64 10.04 3.39 1.16
N VAL A 65 9.24 2.73 0.31
CA VAL A 65 7.86 2.35 0.66
C VAL A 65 7.83 1.41 1.87
N LEU A 66 8.72 0.42 1.91
CA LEU A 66 8.80 -0.52 3.04
C LEU A 66 9.26 0.15 4.34
N ARG A 67 10.25 1.06 4.28
CA ARG A 67 10.69 1.84 5.44
C ARG A 67 9.59 2.74 5.96
N THR A 68 8.86 3.40 5.06
CA THR A 68 7.72 4.25 5.43
C THR A 68 6.64 3.43 6.13
N ALA A 69 6.26 2.29 5.55
CA ALA A 69 5.27 1.40 6.15
C ALA A 69 5.72 0.89 7.54
N ALA A 70 6.99 0.53 7.70
CA ALA A 70 7.55 0.14 9.00
C ALA A 70 7.48 1.29 10.02
N GLY A 71 7.85 2.51 9.63
CA GLY A 71 7.73 3.69 10.48
C GLY A 71 6.29 3.96 10.91
N THR A 72 5.33 3.87 9.99
CA THR A 72 3.89 3.99 10.28
C THR A 72 3.40 2.92 11.24
N ALA A 73 3.94 1.69 11.15
CA ALA A 73 3.62 0.60 12.06
C ALA A 73 4.39 0.65 13.40
N GLY A 74 5.23 1.66 13.64
CA GLY A 74 6.07 1.74 14.84
C GLY A 74 7.19 0.70 14.89
N LEU A 75 7.53 0.08 13.76
CA LEU A 75 8.59 -0.92 13.66
C LEU A 75 9.95 -0.24 13.46
N ARG A 76 10.99 -0.78 14.11
CA ARG A 76 12.36 -0.34 13.87
C ARG A 76 12.86 -0.86 12.52
N THR A 77 13.20 0.04 11.62
CA THR A 77 13.91 -0.29 10.38
C THR A 77 15.41 -0.36 10.63
N ARG A 78 16.08 -1.40 10.13
CA ARG A 78 17.55 -1.48 10.10
C ARG A 78 18.11 -0.76 8.88
#